data_AF-A0A3N8RNC1-F1
#
_entry.id   AF-A0A3N8RNC1-F1
#
_cell.length_a   1.000
_cell.length_b   1.000
_cell.length_c   1.000
_cell.angle_alpha   90.00
_cell.angle_beta   90.00
_cell.angle_gamma   90.00
#
_symmetry.space_group_name_H-M   'P 1'
#
loop_
_entity.id
_entity.type
_entity.pdbx_description
1 polymer ?
#
loop_
_entity_poly.entity_id
_entity_poly.type
_entity_poly.pdbx_seq_one_letter_code
_entity_poly.pdbx_strand_id
1 'polypeptide(L)'
;MSAVLACQGAMTVQTAAAASPASCNDQLARLIVPALRQTGMNRRDIHADVDERDGDVYRVRLFTMPDHSGTPNRDATIGWVTLDTQAMRALDVTRDPDRPDVLKIDQQALSRFVSTCVAPAAPVRNVVDCDALNRRAQAQGDYVTGSDAGRVVTGKGRLPFYSAPDDACRIDGLFIVEHDHVDARADYGRFTSVVYLNPRTRGIAEGWVSTARLKPDGTGIAPRQP
;
A
#
# COMPACT_ATOMS: atom_id res chain seq x y z
N MET A 1 -67.76 5.40 16.14
CA MET A 1 -66.71 4.76 16.94
C MET A 1 -65.83 3.97 15.97
N SER A 2 -64.67 4.53 15.64
CA SER A 2 -63.71 3.96 14.70
C SER A 2 -62.78 3.00 15.44
N ALA A 3 -62.49 1.83 14.86
CA ALA A 3 -61.37 0.99 15.29
C ALA A 3 -60.59 0.57 14.04
N VAL A 4 -59.34 1.04 13.99
CA VAL A 4 -58.40 0.94 12.88
C VAL A 4 -57.73 -0.44 12.92
N LEU A 5 -57.79 -1.18 11.81
CA LEU A 5 -56.99 -2.39 11.58
C LEU A 5 -55.54 -1.98 11.30
N ALA A 6 -54.60 -2.34 12.18
CA ALA A 6 -53.19 -2.12 11.96
C ALA A 6 -52.57 -3.30 11.19
N CYS A 7 -52.22 -3.09 9.92
CA CYS A 7 -51.35 -3.97 9.16
C CYS A 7 -49.91 -3.82 9.66
N GLN A 8 -49.37 -4.84 10.32
CA GLN A 8 -47.93 -4.92 10.58
C GLN A 8 -47.25 -5.59 9.38
N GLY A 9 -46.60 -4.79 8.55
CA GLY A 9 -45.68 -5.27 7.52
C GLY A 9 -44.35 -5.65 8.15
N ALA A 10 -44.02 -6.93 8.17
CA ALA A 10 -42.69 -7.40 8.53
C ALA A 10 -41.72 -7.07 7.39
N MET A 11 -40.84 -6.09 7.59
CA MET A 11 -39.70 -5.84 6.71
C MET A 11 -38.61 -6.86 7.04
N THR A 12 -38.39 -7.85 6.18
CA THR A 12 -37.20 -8.71 6.28
C THR A 12 -35.98 -7.90 5.85
N VAL A 13 -35.12 -7.58 6.81
CA VAL A 13 -33.79 -7.03 6.55
C VAL A 13 -32.97 -8.13 5.88
N GLN A 14 -32.83 -8.07 4.55
CA GLN A 14 -31.91 -8.92 3.82
C GLN A 14 -30.49 -8.44 4.10
N THR A 15 -29.79 -9.16 4.98
CA THR A 15 -28.35 -9.07 5.11
C THR A 15 -27.72 -9.55 3.80
N ALA A 16 -27.10 -8.64 3.04
CA ALA A 16 -26.29 -8.98 1.90
C ALA A 16 -25.16 -9.92 2.36
N ALA A 17 -25.21 -11.19 1.96
CA ALA A 17 -24.11 -12.10 2.17
C ALA A 17 -22.92 -11.60 1.34
N ALA A 18 -21.80 -11.29 2.01
CA ALA A 18 -20.56 -10.97 1.31
C ALA A 18 -20.18 -12.12 0.39
N ALA A 19 -19.88 -11.82 -0.88
CA ALA A 19 -19.48 -12.82 -1.86
C ALA A 19 -18.22 -13.57 -1.36
N SER A 20 -18.18 -14.89 -1.54
CA SER A 20 -17.02 -15.67 -1.14
C SER A 20 -15.85 -15.45 -2.11
N PRO A 21 -14.59 -15.53 -1.65
CA PRO A 21 -13.41 -15.34 -2.51
C PRO A 21 -13.40 -16.25 -3.74
N ALA A 22 -13.84 -17.51 -3.60
CA ALA A 22 -13.97 -18.44 -4.72
C ALA A 22 -14.98 -17.94 -5.79
N SER A 23 -16.11 -17.36 -5.36
CA SER A 23 -17.09 -16.80 -6.29
C SER A 23 -16.61 -15.55 -7.02
N CYS A 24 -15.71 -14.78 -6.40
CA CYS A 24 -15.13 -13.58 -6.99
C CYS A 24 -14.01 -13.90 -7.98
N ASN A 25 -13.17 -14.89 -7.69
CA ASN A 25 -12.17 -15.39 -8.63
C ASN A 25 -12.83 -15.97 -9.88
N ASP A 26 -13.96 -16.68 -9.72
CA ASP A 26 -14.74 -17.18 -10.86
C ASP A 26 -15.32 -16.05 -11.73
N GLN A 27 -15.85 -14.99 -11.11
CA GLN A 27 -16.33 -13.82 -11.85
C GLN A 27 -15.20 -13.11 -12.59
N LEU A 28 -14.04 -12.97 -11.94
CA LEU A 28 -12.85 -12.35 -12.49
C LEU A 28 -12.29 -13.13 -13.69
N ALA A 29 -12.22 -14.45 -13.58
CA ALA A 29 -11.81 -15.33 -14.67
C ALA A 29 -12.77 -15.22 -15.86
N ARG A 30 -14.09 -15.23 -15.63
CA ARG A 30 -15.11 -15.05 -16.69
C ARG A 30 -15.04 -13.69 -17.37
N LEU A 31 -14.57 -12.66 -16.67
CA LEU A 31 -14.38 -11.32 -17.23
C LEU A 31 -13.14 -11.26 -18.13
N ILE A 32 -12.00 -11.78 -17.66
CA ILE A 32 -10.69 -11.53 -18.26
C ILE A 32 -10.34 -12.57 -19.33
N VAL A 33 -10.52 -13.86 -19.03
CA VAL A 33 -10.03 -14.96 -19.88
C VAL A 33 -10.57 -14.91 -21.31
N PRO A 34 -11.86 -14.58 -21.56
CA PRO A 34 -12.38 -14.46 -22.93
C PRO A 34 -11.75 -13.32 -23.74
N ALA A 35 -11.24 -12.28 -23.07
CA ALA A 35 -10.65 -11.11 -23.72
C ALA A 35 -9.16 -11.29 -24.10
N LEU A 36 -8.51 -12.35 -23.59
CA LEU A 36 -7.12 -12.65 -23.90
C LEU A 36 -6.94 -12.98 -25.39
N ARG A 37 -6.04 -12.24 -26.05
CA ARG A 37 -5.79 -12.35 -27.51
C ARG A 37 -5.17 -13.68 -27.90
N GLN A 38 -4.22 -14.17 -27.09
CA GLN A 38 -3.55 -15.44 -27.30
C GLN A 38 -3.38 -16.12 -25.94
N THR A 39 -3.74 -17.40 -25.87
CA THR A 39 -3.47 -18.22 -24.70
C THR A 39 -2.67 -19.42 -25.17
N GLY A 40 -1.45 -19.57 -24.66
CA GLY A 40 -0.65 -20.78 -24.89
C GLY A 40 -1.26 -22.03 -24.24
N MET A 41 -2.30 -21.83 -23.43
CA MET A 41 -3.07 -22.85 -22.71
C MET A 41 -4.55 -22.82 -23.12
N ASN A 42 -5.27 -23.89 -22.82
CA ASN A 42 -6.71 -23.91 -22.97
C ASN A 42 -7.35 -22.93 -21.98
N ARG A 43 -8.19 -22.03 -22.49
CA ARG A 43 -8.87 -20.99 -21.69
C ARG A 43 -9.66 -21.53 -20.51
N ARG A 44 -10.19 -22.75 -20.60
CA ARG A 44 -10.97 -23.38 -19.52
C ARG A 44 -10.13 -23.74 -18.30
N ASP A 45 -8.82 -23.87 -18.49
CA ASP A 45 -7.88 -24.28 -17.44
C ASP A 45 -7.21 -23.06 -16.80
N ILE A 46 -7.56 -21.85 -17.27
CA ILE A 46 -7.03 -20.58 -16.76
C ILE A 46 -7.93 -20.07 -15.65
N HIS A 47 -7.34 -19.91 -14.47
CA HIS A 47 -7.93 -19.26 -13.32
C HIS A 47 -7.37 -17.85 -13.17
N ALA A 48 -8.11 -17.02 -12.44
CA ALA A 48 -7.71 -15.66 -12.11
C ALA A 48 -7.96 -15.38 -10.64
N ASP A 49 -6.96 -14.83 -9.94
CA ASP A 49 -7.12 -14.30 -8.59
C ASP A 49 -6.46 -12.91 -8.47
N VAL A 50 -6.91 -12.15 -7.47
CA VAL A 50 -6.25 -10.89 -7.12
C VAL A 50 -5.03 -11.23 -6.27
N ASP A 51 -3.86 -10.89 -6.79
CA ASP A 51 -2.57 -11.07 -6.10
C ASP A 51 -2.21 -9.84 -5.26
N GLU A 52 -2.40 -8.66 -5.85
CA GLU A 52 -2.10 -7.38 -5.23
C GLU A 52 -3.19 -6.34 -5.55
N ARG A 53 -3.38 -5.39 -4.63
CA ARG A 53 -4.28 -4.26 -4.79
C ARG A 53 -3.59 -2.98 -4.36
N ASP A 54 -3.58 -1.99 -5.26
CA ASP A 54 -3.16 -0.61 -4.99
C ASP A 54 -4.32 0.34 -5.33
N GLY A 55 -5.08 0.73 -4.30
CA GLY A 55 -6.29 1.55 -4.46
C GLY A 55 -7.35 0.88 -5.34
N ASP A 56 -7.61 1.47 -6.52
CA ASP A 56 -8.56 1.00 -7.54
C ASP A 56 -7.89 0.15 -8.64
N VAL A 57 -6.58 -0.11 -8.51
CA VAL A 57 -5.80 -0.90 -9.45
C VAL A 57 -5.51 -2.27 -8.82
N TYR A 58 -5.94 -3.32 -9.51
CA TYR A 58 -5.82 -4.71 -9.09
C TYR A 58 -4.83 -5.43 -9.99
N ARG A 59 -3.80 -6.04 -9.39
CA ARG A 59 -2.90 -6.96 -10.09
C ARG A 59 -3.52 -8.36 -10.04
N VAL A 60 -4.03 -8.79 -11.18
CA VAL A 60 -4.68 -10.08 -11.34
C VAL A 60 -3.68 -11.08 -11.88
N ARG A 61 -3.48 -12.17 -11.16
CA ARG A 61 -2.65 -13.30 -11.59
C ARG A 61 -3.48 -14.23 -12.45
N LEU A 62 -2.93 -14.66 -13.58
CA LEU A 62 -3.48 -15.72 -14.40
C LEU A 62 -2.67 -16.98 -14.16
N PHE A 63 -3.31 -18.09 -13.83
CA PHE A 63 -2.61 -19.33 -13.53
C PHE A 63 -3.41 -20.57 -13.96
N THR A 64 -2.72 -21.69 -14.12
CA THR A 64 -3.33 -23.00 -14.40
C THR A 64 -2.99 -23.98 -13.28
N MET A 65 -3.87 -24.95 -13.00
CA MET A 65 -3.59 -26.06 -12.10
C MET A 65 -3.31 -27.31 -12.94
N PRO A 66 -2.04 -27.75 -13.08
CA PRO A 66 -1.71 -28.88 -13.93
C PRO A 66 -2.20 -30.20 -13.32
N ASP A 67 -3.24 -30.79 -13.91
CA ASP A 67 -3.90 -31.99 -13.38
C ASP A 67 -3.15 -33.26 -13.84
N HIS A 68 -2.02 -33.57 -13.19
CA HIS A 68 -1.26 -34.79 -13.46
C HIS A 68 -0.50 -35.31 -12.25
N SER A 69 -0.67 -36.59 -11.95
CA SER A 69 0.00 -37.27 -10.84
C SER A 69 1.51 -37.29 -11.05
N GLY A 70 2.26 -36.80 -10.05
CA GLY A 70 3.72 -36.91 -10.02
C GLY A 70 4.52 -35.64 -10.33
N THR A 71 3.87 -34.48 -10.54
CA THR A 71 4.58 -33.19 -10.59
C THR A 71 4.35 -32.37 -9.31
N PRO A 72 5.38 -31.80 -8.66
CA PRO A 72 5.24 -31.04 -7.41
C PRO A 72 4.55 -29.67 -7.55
N ASN A 73 4.07 -29.29 -8.73
CA ASN A 73 3.69 -27.91 -9.00
C ASN A 73 2.29 -27.60 -8.51
N ARG A 74 2.24 -26.99 -7.33
CA ARG A 74 1.22 -26.02 -6.93
C ARG A 74 1.15 -24.97 -8.05
N ASP A 75 -0.04 -24.75 -8.60
CA ASP A 75 -0.42 -23.71 -9.56
C ASP A 75 0.70 -22.99 -10.38
N ALA A 76 0.66 -23.12 -11.71
CA ALA A 76 1.59 -22.44 -12.60
C ALA A 76 1.05 -21.06 -13.03
N THR A 77 1.71 -19.98 -12.63
CA THR A 77 1.39 -18.62 -13.10
C THR A 77 1.79 -18.47 -14.56
N ILE A 78 0.84 -18.07 -15.39
CA ILE A 78 1.00 -17.94 -16.85
C ILE A 78 0.95 -16.48 -17.33
N GLY A 79 0.55 -15.54 -16.47
CA GLY A 79 0.47 -14.14 -16.84
C GLY A 79 -0.14 -13.23 -15.79
N TRP A 80 -0.23 -11.96 -16.16
CA TRP A 80 -0.68 -10.88 -15.29
C TRP A 80 -1.57 -9.92 -16.05
N VAL A 81 -2.64 -9.48 -15.41
CA VAL A 81 -3.54 -8.44 -15.92
C VAL A 81 -3.66 -7.35 -14.86
N THR A 82 -3.50 -6.10 -15.29
CA THR A 82 -3.84 -4.95 -14.45
C THR A 82 -5.30 -4.59 -14.70
N LEU A 83 -6.12 -4.64 -13.67
CA LEU A 83 -7.53 -4.25 -13.71
C LEU A 83 -7.72 -2.94 -12.94
N ASP A 84 -8.06 -1.87 -13.65
CA ASP A 84 -8.40 -0.57 -13.08
C ASP A 84 -9.93 -0.46 -12.96
N THR A 85 -10.43 -0.49 -11.72
CA THR A 85 -11.86 -0.44 -11.42
C THR A 85 -12.42 0.98 -11.44
N GLN A 86 -11.57 2.00 -11.43
CA GLN A 86 -11.97 3.40 -11.58
C GLN A 86 -12.10 3.77 -13.06
N ALA A 87 -11.07 3.46 -13.86
CA ALA A 87 -11.09 3.68 -15.31
C ALA A 87 -11.91 2.64 -16.06
N MET A 88 -12.34 1.57 -15.39
CA MET A 88 -13.12 0.46 -15.93
C MET A 88 -12.42 -0.25 -17.10
N ARG A 89 -11.14 -0.57 -16.92
CA ARG A 89 -10.26 -1.11 -17.97
C ARG A 89 -9.39 -2.27 -17.47
N ALA A 90 -9.10 -3.21 -18.36
CA ALA A 90 -8.13 -4.27 -18.12
C ALA A 90 -6.99 -4.21 -19.15
N LEU A 91 -5.77 -4.39 -18.66
CA LEU A 91 -4.53 -4.32 -19.41
C LEU A 91 -3.76 -5.63 -19.20
N ASP A 92 -3.51 -6.37 -20.27
CA ASP A 92 -2.63 -7.53 -20.21
C ASP A 92 -1.17 -7.07 -20.25
N VAL A 93 -0.46 -7.31 -19.16
CA VAL A 93 0.95 -6.93 -18.95
C VAL A 93 1.88 -8.14 -19.07
N THR A 94 1.35 -9.29 -19.50
CA THR A 94 2.10 -10.56 -19.53
C THR A 94 3.32 -10.51 -20.44
N ARG A 95 3.21 -9.82 -21.58
CA ARG A 95 4.28 -9.75 -22.59
C ARG A 95 5.24 -8.58 -22.37
N ASP A 96 4.67 -7.40 -22.11
CA ASP A 96 5.40 -6.15 -21.95
C ASP A 96 4.62 -5.23 -20.99
N PRO A 97 5.10 -5.02 -19.76
CA PRO A 97 4.43 -4.16 -18.79
C PRO A 97 4.51 -2.67 -19.14
N ASP A 98 5.51 -2.23 -19.92
CA ASP A 98 5.67 -0.83 -20.33
C ASP A 98 4.77 -0.50 -21.54
N ARG A 99 4.37 -1.53 -22.30
CA ARG A 99 3.44 -1.42 -23.43
C ARG A 99 2.33 -2.45 -23.37
N PRO A 100 1.38 -2.31 -22.43
CA PRO A 100 0.38 -3.34 -22.20
C PRO A 100 -0.67 -3.41 -23.30
N ASP A 101 -1.22 -4.61 -23.49
CA ASP A 101 -2.33 -4.83 -24.40
C ASP A 101 -3.65 -4.48 -23.73
N VAL A 102 -4.38 -3.51 -24.29
CA VAL A 102 -5.74 -3.20 -23.82
C VAL A 102 -6.69 -4.36 -24.15
N LEU A 103 -7.26 -4.95 -23.11
CA LEU A 103 -8.24 -6.03 -23.24
C LEU A 103 -9.63 -5.46 -23.53
N LYS A 104 -10.33 -6.08 -24.49
CA LYS A 104 -11.73 -5.76 -24.79
C LYS A 104 -12.64 -6.60 -23.89
N ILE A 105 -12.88 -6.11 -22.68
CA ILE A 105 -13.74 -6.77 -21.68
C ILE A 105 -15.18 -6.25 -21.73
N ASP A 106 -16.12 -7.07 -21.25
CA ASP A 106 -17.52 -6.66 -21.06
C ASP A 106 -17.63 -5.69 -19.87
N GLN A 107 -18.01 -4.44 -20.15
CA GLN A 107 -18.13 -3.39 -19.13
C GLN A 107 -19.22 -3.67 -18.09
N GLN A 108 -20.31 -4.33 -18.48
CA GLN A 108 -21.38 -4.70 -17.54
C GLN A 108 -20.92 -5.82 -16.62
N ALA A 109 -20.14 -6.77 -17.15
CA ALA A 109 -19.52 -7.82 -16.34
C ALA A 109 -18.50 -7.24 -15.35
N LEU A 110 -17.70 -6.26 -15.77
CA LEU A 110 -16.80 -5.54 -14.87
C LEU A 110 -17.57 -4.77 -13.79
N SER A 111 -18.63 -4.04 -14.17
CA SER A 111 -19.45 -3.31 -13.18
C SER A 111 -20.05 -4.24 -12.14
N ARG A 112 -20.53 -5.43 -12.55
CA ARG A 112 -21.02 -6.47 -11.63
C ARG A 112 -19.93 -7.02 -10.72
N PHE A 113 -18.73 -7.27 -11.24
CA PHE A 113 -17.59 -7.67 -10.43
C PHE A 113 -17.26 -6.59 -9.39
N VAL A 114 -17.19 -5.32 -9.80
CA VAL A 114 -16.94 -4.20 -8.89
C VAL A 114 -18.03 -4.11 -7.82
N SER A 115 -19.31 -4.17 -8.17
CA SER A 115 -20.38 -4.03 -7.18
C SER A 115 -20.47 -5.20 -6.19
N THR A 116 -20.01 -6.40 -6.59
CA THR A 116 -20.24 -7.65 -5.84
C THR A 116 -18.99 -8.08 -5.08
N CYS A 117 -17.82 -7.88 -5.67
CA CYS A 117 -16.56 -8.47 -5.24
C CYS A 117 -15.50 -7.45 -4.85
N VAL A 118 -15.62 -6.22 -5.36
CA VAL A 118 -14.82 -5.11 -4.83
C VAL A 118 -15.59 -4.56 -3.64
N ALA A 119 -15.13 -4.87 -2.43
CA ALA A 119 -15.59 -4.14 -1.26
C ALA A 119 -15.41 -2.65 -1.56
N PRO A 120 -16.41 -1.78 -1.27
CA PRO A 120 -16.23 -0.35 -1.48
C PRO A 120 -14.92 0.02 -0.81
N ALA A 121 -13.98 0.53 -1.60
CA ALA A 121 -12.79 1.14 -1.03
C ALA A 121 -13.35 2.13 -0.01
N ALA A 122 -13.08 1.90 1.28
CA ALA A 122 -13.29 2.94 2.27
C ALA A 122 -12.71 4.22 1.65
N PRO A 123 -13.41 5.37 1.74
CA PRO A 123 -13.02 6.56 1.02
C PRO A 123 -11.51 6.73 1.17
N VAL A 124 -10.81 6.78 0.04
CA VAL A 124 -9.36 6.94 0.02
C VAL A 124 -9.06 8.31 0.60
N ARG A 125 -9.02 8.38 1.94
CA ARG A 125 -8.02 9.19 2.60
C ARG A 125 -6.72 8.62 2.03
N ASN A 126 -5.85 9.47 1.50
CA ASN A 126 -4.45 9.11 1.35
C ASN A 126 -3.93 8.80 2.76
N VAL A 127 -4.27 7.63 3.28
CA VAL A 127 -3.68 7.06 4.47
C VAL A 127 -2.32 6.64 3.97
N VAL A 128 -1.36 7.54 4.17
CA VAL A 128 0.03 7.22 3.92
C VAL A 128 0.33 5.97 4.74
N ASP A 129 0.67 4.87 4.06
CA ASP A 129 1.22 3.70 4.72
C ASP A 129 2.63 4.08 5.19
N CYS A 130 2.70 4.57 6.42
CA CYS A 130 3.94 5.06 7.02
C CYS A 130 4.99 3.94 7.12
N ASP A 131 4.57 2.69 7.29
CA ASP A 131 5.52 1.58 7.39
C ASP A 131 6.12 1.27 6.02
N ALA A 132 5.31 1.21 4.96
CA ALA A 132 5.79 1.03 3.59
C ALA A 132 6.64 2.23 3.13
N LEU A 133 6.23 3.45 3.45
CA LEU A 133 6.98 4.65 3.14
C LEU A 133 8.33 4.69 3.86
N ASN A 134 8.37 4.35 5.15
CA ASN A 134 9.61 4.29 5.92
C ASN A 134 10.57 3.23 5.34
N ARG A 135 10.09 2.02 5.04
CA ARG A 135 10.93 0.96 4.43
C ARG A 135 11.58 1.44 3.13
N ARG A 136 10.80 2.08 2.25
CA ARG A 136 11.29 2.64 0.98
C ARG A 136 12.32 3.75 1.23
N ALA A 137 12.01 4.67 2.14
CA ALA A 137 12.88 5.81 2.44
C ALA A 137 14.22 5.39 3.06
N GLN A 138 14.24 4.35 3.89
CA GLN A 138 15.50 3.79 4.42
C GLN A 138 16.31 3.07 3.33
N ALA A 139 15.65 2.41 2.38
CA ALA A 139 16.32 1.69 1.29
C ALA A 139 16.87 2.62 0.19
N GLN A 140 16.20 3.75 -0.04
CA GLN A 140 16.50 4.68 -1.15
C GLN A 140 17.08 6.03 -0.69
N GLY A 141 17.09 6.31 0.61
CA GLY A 141 17.60 7.57 1.16
C GLY A 141 19.09 7.73 0.97
N ASP A 142 19.50 8.98 0.85
CA ASP A 142 20.90 9.36 0.75
C ASP A 142 21.57 9.09 2.09
N TYR A 143 22.41 8.06 2.13
CA TYR A 143 23.11 7.65 3.33
C TYR A 143 24.03 8.75 3.86
N VAL A 144 23.91 9.08 5.15
CA VAL A 144 24.78 10.05 5.82
C VAL A 144 25.94 9.32 6.49
N THR A 145 27.15 9.56 6.00
CA THR A 145 28.38 8.98 6.56
C THR A 145 28.55 9.38 8.03
N GLY A 146 29.05 8.46 8.85
CA GLY A 146 29.19 8.68 10.29
C GLY A 146 30.04 9.90 10.68
N SER A 147 31.06 10.27 9.87
CA SER A 147 31.85 11.49 10.07
C SER A 147 31.03 12.78 9.92
N ASP A 148 29.97 12.72 9.10
CA ASP A 148 29.13 13.85 8.74
C ASP A 148 27.72 13.73 9.32
N ALA A 149 27.51 12.82 10.27
CA ALA A 149 26.18 12.53 10.84
C ALA A 149 25.71 13.59 11.86
N GLY A 150 26.62 14.27 12.54
CA GLY A 150 26.27 15.17 13.63
C GLY A 150 25.42 16.35 13.18
N ARG A 151 24.27 16.55 13.83
CA ARG A 151 23.35 17.68 13.59
C ARG A 151 22.94 18.32 14.91
N VAL A 152 22.70 19.63 14.86
CA VAL A 152 22.05 20.40 15.91
C VAL A 152 20.69 20.89 15.43
N VAL A 153 19.68 20.79 16.29
CA VAL A 153 18.33 21.30 16.05
C VAL A 153 18.33 22.82 16.14
N THR A 154 17.79 23.47 15.11
CA THR A 154 17.71 24.93 15.00
C THR A 154 16.28 25.41 14.93
N GLY A 155 16.05 26.71 15.13
CA GLY A 155 14.73 27.33 15.03
C GLY A 155 13.86 27.11 16.27
N LYS A 156 12.83 27.94 16.42
CA LYS A 156 12.02 27.99 17.64
C LYS A 156 11.04 26.82 17.75
N GLY A 157 10.81 26.38 18.99
CA GLY A 157 9.76 25.42 19.33
C GLY A 157 10.12 23.95 19.06
N ARG A 158 9.17 23.06 19.38
CA ARG A 158 9.33 21.60 19.30
C ARG A 158 9.44 21.14 17.84
N LEU A 159 10.43 20.32 17.55
CA LEU A 159 10.59 19.61 16.28
C LEU A 159 10.01 18.20 16.43
N PRO A 160 8.83 17.91 15.85
CA PRO A 160 8.20 16.59 15.97
C PRO A 160 8.98 15.52 15.21
N PHE A 161 8.88 14.28 15.72
CA PHE A 161 9.28 13.08 14.99
C PHE A 161 8.14 12.55 14.12
N TYR A 162 8.53 11.88 13.05
CA TYR A 162 7.65 11.17 12.14
C TYR A 162 8.15 9.73 11.97
N SER A 163 7.23 8.76 11.84
CA SER A 163 7.57 7.35 11.60
C SER A 163 8.02 7.10 10.16
N ALA A 164 7.69 8.02 9.25
CA ALA A 164 8.11 8.04 7.84
C ALA A 164 8.28 9.50 7.37
N PRO A 165 8.94 9.77 6.23
CA PRO A 165 9.17 11.12 5.72
C PRO A 165 7.91 11.75 5.07
N ASP A 166 6.81 11.83 5.82
CA ASP A 166 5.56 12.48 5.40
C ASP A 166 4.87 13.14 6.60
N ASP A 167 4.21 14.28 6.36
CA ASP A 167 3.54 15.06 7.40
C ASP A 167 2.38 14.29 8.07
N ALA A 168 1.76 13.33 7.38
CA ALA A 168 0.73 12.44 7.90
C ALA A 168 1.28 11.38 8.86
N CYS A 169 2.59 11.12 8.83
CA CYS A 169 3.26 10.08 9.64
C CYS A 169 3.80 10.61 10.97
N ARG A 170 3.19 11.66 11.51
CA ARG A 170 3.63 12.28 12.77
C ARG A 170 3.46 11.33 13.94
N ILE A 171 4.46 11.26 14.81
CA ILE A 171 4.39 10.52 16.08
C ILE A 171 3.94 11.50 17.16
N ASP A 172 2.72 11.30 17.67
CA ASP A 172 2.17 12.16 18.71
C ASP A 172 2.98 12.10 20.00
N GLY A 173 3.26 13.28 20.56
CA GLY A 173 4.01 13.41 21.82
C GLY A 173 5.53 13.23 21.70
N LEU A 174 6.07 12.81 20.55
CA LEU A 174 7.51 12.64 20.36
C LEU A 174 8.12 13.84 19.61
N PHE A 175 9.06 14.52 20.26
CA PHE A 175 9.74 15.69 19.70
C PHE A 175 11.10 15.92 20.37
N ILE A 176 11.95 16.66 19.67
CA ILE A 176 13.18 17.29 20.20
C ILE A 176 13.02 18.80 20.19
N VAL A 177 13.91 19.51 20.87
CA VAL A 177 13.87 20.97 20.99
C VAL A 177 15.12 21.63 20.43
N GLU A 178 15.07 22.94 20.29
CA GLU A 178 16.22 23.75 19.85
C GLU A 178 17.47 23.46 20.70
N HIS A 179 18.63 23.37 20.04
CA HIS A 179 19.93 22.98 20.62
C HIS A 179 20.05 21.52 21.07
N ASP A 180 19.02 20.68 20.92
CA ASP A 180 19.24 19.24 20.99
C ASP A 180 20.15 18.82 19.84
N HIS A 181 20.99 17.84 20.11
CA HIS A 181 21.85 17.26 19.10
C HIS A 181 21.39 15.85 18.74
N VAL A 182 21.49 15.53 17.45
CA VAL A 182 21.09 14.24 16.88
C VAL A 182 22.15 13.74 15.91
N ASP A 183 22.06 12.45 15.59
CA ASP A 183 22.93 11.82 14.61
C ASP A 183 22.07 11.43 13.40
N ALA A 184 22.30 12.08 12.26
CA ALA A 184 21.63 11.79 11.01
C ALA A 184 22.09 10.45 10.41
N ARG A 185 21.14 9.72 9.83
CA ARG A 185 21.36 8.39 9.22
C ARG A 185 21.12 8.39 7.72
N ALA A 186 20.04 9.03 7.28
CA ALA A 186 19.69 9.13 5.87
C ALA A 186 18.86 10.39 5.61
N ASP A 187 19.06 11.02 4.46
CA ASP A 187 18.21 12.09 3.95
C ASP A 187 17.22 11.53 2.91
N TYR A 188 15.96 11.95 2.96
CA TYR A 188 14.93 11.56 1.99
C TYR A 188 13.94 12.72 1.77
N GLY A 189 14.14 13.45 0.67
CA GLY A 189 13.34 14.63 0.35
C GLY A 189 13.50 15.76 1.38
N ARG A 190 12.42 16.12 2.08
CA ARG A 190 12.41 17.21 3.08
C ARG A 190 12.71 16.74 4.51
N PHE A 191 13.01 15.45 4.68
CA PHE A 191 13.17 14.82 5.97
C PHE A 191 14.54 14.14 6.10
N THR A 192 15.04 14.10 7.32
CA THR A 192 16.25 13.40 7.72
C THR A 192 15.88 12.38 8.79
N SER A 193 16.26 11.12 8.58
CA SER A 193 16.21 10.06 9.58
C SER A 193 17.32 10.32 10.61
N VAL A 194 16.96 10.40 11.88
CA VAL A 194 17.87 10.75 12.97
C VAL A 194 17.74 9.79 14.14
N VAL A 195 18.83 9.67 14.89
CA VAL A 195 18.84 9.08 16.23
C VAL A 195 19.13 10.18 17.24
N TYR A 196 18.27 10.29 18.24
CA TYR A 196 18.42 11.19 19.38
C TYR A 196 18.68 10.36 20.63
N LEU A 197 19.73 10.74 21.37
CA LEU A 197 19.99 10.24 22.71
C LEU A 197 19.73 11.37 23.70
N ASN A 198 18.71 11.21 24.55
CA ASN A 198 18.43 12.18 25.59
C ASN A 198 19.58 12.19 26.62
N PRO A 199 20.31 13.31 26.78
CA PRO A 199 21.47 13.35 27.67
C PRO A 199 21.10 13.19 29.15
N ARG A 200 19.86 13.50 29.53
CA ARG A 200 19.39 13.44 30.93
C ARG A 200 18.81 12.08 31.29
N THR A 201 17.96 11.53 30.44
CA THR A 201 17.23 10.26 30.72
C THR A 201 17.91 9.04 30.13
N ARG A 202 18.88 9.22 29.23
CA ARG A 202 19.48 8.16 28.39
C ARG A 202 18.48 7.45 27.48
N GLY A 203 17.26 7.97 27.35
CA GLY A 203 16.27 7.46 26.39
C GLY A 203 16.71 7.71 24.95
N ILE A 204 16.42 6.75 24.07
CA ILE A 204 16.71 6.83 22.65
C ILE A 204 15.40 7.08 21.90
N ALA A 205 15.42 7.98 20.94
CA ALA A 205 14.35 8.18 19.98
C ALA A 205 14.91 8.12 18.56
N GLU A 206 14.21 7.43 17.67
CA GLU A 206 14.58 7.29 16.27
C GLU A 206 13.38 7.65 15.39
N GLY A 207 13.65 8.25 14.23
CA GLY A 207 12.64 8.57 13.24
C GLY A 207 13.03 9.73 12.36
N TRP A 208 12.06 10.23 11.59
CA TRP A 208 12.26 11.30 10.63
C TRP A 208 11.94 12.65 11.25
N VAL A 209 12.72 13.67 10.92
CA VAL A 209 12.46 15.07 11.28
C VAL A 209 12.68 15.96 10.07
N SER A 210 12.12 17.17 10.07
CA SER A 210 12.32 18.11 8.95
C SER A 210 13.78 18.52 8.82
N THR A 211 14.40 18.27 7.66
CA THR A 211 15.79 18.61 7.36
C THR A 211 16.08 20.10 7.53
N ALA A 212 15.11 20.96 7.18
CA ALA A 212 15.24 22.42 7.30
C ALA A 212 15.42 22.90 8.76
N ARG A 213 15.17 22.03 9.75
CA ARG A 213 15.36 22.31 11.18
C ARG A 213 16.67 21.75 11.72
N LEU A 214 17.53 21.17 10.87
CA LEU A 214 18.83 20.62 11.24
C LEU A 214 19.97 21.42 10.62
N LYS A 215 21.05 21.59 11.38
CA LYS A 215 22.32 22.15 10.88
C LYS A 215 23.47 21.19 11.23
N PRO A 216 24.45 20.95 10.32
CA PRO A 216 25.66 20.22 10.68
C PRO A 216 26.38 20.86 11.87
N ASP A 217 26.78 20.05 12.85
CA ASP A 217 27.54 20.49 14.02
C ASP A 217 29.03 20.12 13.96
N GLY A 218 29.44 19.32 12.96
CA GLY A 218 30.84 18.95 12.71
C GLY A 218 31.38 17.85 13.63
N THR A 219 30.55 17.21 14.46
CA THR A 219 31.02 16.18 15.41
C THR A 219 30.90 14.74 14.90
N GLY A 220 30.20 14.52 13.79
CA GLY A 220 29.84 13.18 13.34
C GLY A 220 29.02 12.42 14.40
N ILE A 221 29.15 11.10 14.43
CA ILE A 221 28.57 10.20 15.46
C ILE A 221 29.35 10.17 16.78
N ALA A 222 30.40 10.99 16.94
CA ALA A 222 31.23 10.93 18.14
C ALA A 222 30.40 11.31 19.39
N PRO A 223 30.56 10.58 20.52
CA PRO A 223 29.88 10.93 21.76
C PRO A 223 30.22 12.37 22.17
N ARG A 224 29.19 13.19 22.33
CA ARG A 224 29.35 14.58 22.76
C ARG A 224 29.82 14.58 24.22
N GLN A 225 30.99 15.16 24.47
CA GLN A 225 31.51 15.33 25.83
C GLN A 225 30.63 16.35 26.57
N PRO A 226 30.32 16.11 27.87
CA PRO A 226 29.50 17.01 28.67
C PRO A 226 30.16 18.36 28.95
#